data_AF-A0A2H3KCU7-F1
#
_entry.id   AF-A0A2H3KCU7-F1
#
_cell.length_a   1.000
_cell.length_b   1.000
_cell.length_c   1.000
_cell.angle_alpha   90.00
_cell.angle_beta   90.00
_cell.angle_gamma   90.00
#
_symmetry.space_group_name_H-M   'P 1'
#
loop_
_entity.id
_entity.type
_entity.pdbx_description
1 polymer ?
#
loop_
_entity_poly.entity_id
_entity_poly.type
_entity_poly.pdbx_seq_one_letter_code
_entity_poly.pdbx_strand_id
1 'polypeptide(L)'
;MKNKILIILLISPIFSFSQSDFEKILKSGEVIINGLAIIKNTKTEAKLSSKLIESVCIKNKLSDKVIFTLSSKDEDGKAIRKELVIQKDGKECIFDIQKGVYSYEIMLSNKEIFK
;
A
#
# COMPACT_ATOMS: atom_id res chain seq x y z
N MET A 1 15.83 -26.55 -44.64
CA MET A 1 14.84 -25.70 -43.92
C MET A 1 14.22 -26.39 -42.70
N LYS A 2 13.95 -27.71 -42.74
CA LYS A 2 13.39 -28.48 -41.59
C LYS A 2 14.15 -28.34 -40.26
N ASN A 3 15.49 -28.39 -40.28
CA ASN A 3 16.28 -28.34 -39.03
C ASN A 3 16.33 -26.95 -38.38
N LYS A 4 16.09 -25.86 -39.15
CA LYS A 4 16.04 -24.49 -38.59
C LYS A 4 14.73 -24.22 -37.85
N ILE A 5 13.64 -24.88 -38.26
CA ILE A 5 12.32 -24.78 -37.58
C ILE A 5 12.36 -25.50 -36.23
N LEU A 6 13.11 -26.59 -36.12
CA LEU A 6 13.25 -27.35 -34.87
C LEU A 6 13.94 -26.53 -33.76
N ILE A 7 14.93 -25.71 -34.13
CA ILE A 7 15.66 -24.84 -33.19
C ILE A 7 14.76 -23.72 -32.65
N ILE A 8 13.85 -23.18 -33.48
CA ILE A 8 12.89 -22.14 -33.06
C ILE A 8 11.85 -22.71 -32.08
N LEU A 9 11.45 -23.98 -32.24
CA LEU A 9 10.48 -24.62 -31.35
C LEU A 9 11.04 -24.86 -29.94
N LEU A 10 12.34 -25.16 -29.83
CA LEU A 10 13.05 -25.43 -28.57
C LEU A 10 13.23 -24.20 -27.67
N ILE A 11 13.05 -22.99 -28.20
CA ILE A 11 13.23 -21.70 -27.48
C ILE A 11 11.86 -21.17 -26.97
N SER A 12 10.74 -21.81 -27.33
CA SER A 12 9.40 -21.39 -26.91
C SER A 12 9.09 -21.48 -25.40
N PRO A 13 9.61 -22.44 -24.60
CA PRO A 13 9.21 -22.55 -23.19
C PRO A 13 9.84 -21.50 -22.27
N ILE A 14 10.83 -20.73 -22.75
CA ILE A 14 11.60 -19.78 -21.93
C ILE A 14 10.83 -18.47 -21.67
N PHE A 15 9.73 -18.21 -22.40
CA PHE A 15 8.92 -16.98 -22.27
C PHE A 15 7.64 -17.15 -21.45
N SER A 16 7.39 -18.33 -20.87
CA SER A 16 6.08 -18.66 -20.25
C SER A 16 5.97 -18.33 -18.75
N PHE A 17 6.96 -17.67 -18.14
CA PHE A 17 6.93 -17.35 -16.70
C PHE A 17 7.25 -15.87 -16.48
N SER A 18 6.27 -15.09 -15.94
CA SER A 18 6.44 -13.85 -15.13
C SER A 18 5.21 -12.91 -15.10
N GLN A 19 4.18 -13.09 -15.95
CA GLN A 19 3.13 -12.06 -16.08
C GLN A 19 2.23 -11.83 -14.84
N SER A 20 2.10 -12.81 -13.93
CA SER A 20 1.17 -12.69 -12.78
C SER A 20 1.58 -11.62 -11.77
N ASP A 21 2.88 -11.37 -11.62
CA ASP A 21 3.38 -10.46 -10.59
C ASP A 21 3.26 -9.01 -11.01
N PHE A 22 3.42 -8.74 -12.32
CA PHE A 22 3.19 -7.40 -12.88
C PHE A 22 1.71 -6.99 -12.80
N GLU A 23 0.79 -7.93 -13.08
CA GLU A 23 -0.65 -7.67 -12.95
C GLU A 23 -1.04 -7.34 -11.50
N LYS A 24 -0.46 -8.03 -10.52
CA LYS A 24 -0.70 -7.74 -9.09
C LYS A 24 -0.18 -6.37 -8.68
N ILE A 25 0.99 -5.96 -9.20
CA ILE A 25 1.55 -4.61 -8.95
C ILE A 25 0.68 -3.53 -9.60
N LEU A 26 0.17 -3.77 -10.80
CA LEU A 26 -0.76 -2.83 -11.45
C LEU A 26 -2.07 -2.70 -10.66
N LYS A 27 -2.65 -3.84 -10.23
CA LYS A 27 -3.84 -3.85 -9.38
C LYS A 27 -3.59 -3.18 -8.03
N SER A 28 -2.41 -3.35 -7.43
CA SER A 28 -2.06 -2.66 -6.18
C SER A 28 -2.03 -1.15 -6.38
N GLY A 29 -1.40 -0.68 -7.46
CA GLY A 29 -1.36 0.73 -7.84
C GLY A 29 -2.76 1.31 -8.04
N GLU A 30 -3.63 0.59 -8.74
CA GLU A 30 -5.03 1.00 -8.94
C GLU A 30 -5.80 1.11 -7.62
N VAL A 31 -5.69 0.09 -6.75
CA VAL A 31 -6.33 0.09 -5.42
C VAL A 31 -5.84 1.25 -4.55
N ILE A 32 -4.55 1.59 -4.60
CA ILE A 32 -3.99 2.70 -3.83
C ILE A 32 -4.47 4.05 -4.38
N ILE A 33 -4.34 4.26 -5.69
CA ILE A 33 -4.60 5.57 -6.34
C ILE A 33 -6.10 5.87 -6.35
N ASN A 34 -6.92 4.87 -6.69
CA ASN A 34 -8.36 5.06 -6.86
C ASN A 34 -9.15 4.66 -5.61
N GLY A 35 -8.69 3.64 -4.88
CA GLY A 35 -9.40 3.06 -3.74
C GLY A 35 -9.16 3.78 -2.42
N LEU A 36 -8.06 4.52 -2.25
CA LEU A 36 -7.75 5.23 -1.01
C LEU A 36 -7.46 6.72 -1.25
N ALA A 37 -7.74 7.55 -0.26
CA ALA A 37 -7.23 8.93 -0.22
C ALA A 37 -6.56 9.20 1.12
N ILE A 38 -5.27 9.52 1.08
CA ILE A 38 -4.47 9.87 2.25
C ILE A 38 -4.46 11.39 2.38
N ILE A 39 -5.08 11.88 3.45
CA ILE A 39 -5.22 13.31 3.74
C ILE A 39 -4.37 13.61 4.96
N LYS A 40 -3.28 14.36 4.76
CA LYS A 40 -2.43 14.87 5.83
C LYS A 40 -2.92 16.27 6.21
N ASN A 41 -3.29 16.47 7.47
CA ASN A 41 -3.56 17.80 8.00
C ASN A 41 -2.35 18.31 8.79
N THR A 42 -1.94 19.55 8.56
CA THR A 42 -0.79 20.19 9.22
C THR A 42 -1.14 21.54 9.83
N LYS A 43 -2.43 21.89 9.95
CA LYS A 43 -2.87 23.21 10.40
C LYS A 43 -3.07 23.22 11.91
N THR A 44 -2.10 23.76 12.66
CA THR A 44 -2.38 24.74 13.73
C THR A 44 -1.15 25.60 14.03
N GLU A 45 -1.36 26.91 14.14
CA GLU A 45 -0.43 27.98 14.52
C GLU A 45 0.06 27.92 16.00
N ALA A 46 0.07 26.75 16.63
CA ALA A 46 0.43 26.63 18.04
C ALA A 46 1.33 25.43 18.29
N LYS A 47 2.64 25.69 18.40
CA LYS A 47 3.61 25.01 19.28
C LYS A 47 3.60 23.47 19.36
N LEU A 48 3.14 22.76 18.33
CA LEU A 48 3.41 21.32 18.20
C LEU A 48 4.88 21.19 17.80
N SER A 49 5.66 20.50 18.63
CA SER A 49 7.07 20.23 18.39
C SER A 49 7.29 19.80 16.93
N SER A 50 8.31 20.33 16.27
CA SER A 50 8.55 20.18 14.82
C SER A 50 8.64 18.72 14.34
N LYS A 51 8.67 17.74 15.24
CA LYS A 51 8.75 16.30 15.01
C LYS A 51 7.40 15.59 14.85
N LEU A 52 6.26 16.22 15.17
CA LEU A 52 4.94 15.56 15.10
C LEU A 52 4.10 16.04 13.91
N ILE A 53 3.29 15.14 13.36
CA ILE A 53 2.21 15.41 12.40
C ILE A 53 0.90 15.28 13.18
N GLU A 54 0.06 16.32 13.08
CA GLU A 54 -1.20 16.44 13.80
C GLU A 54 -2.17 15.30 13.45
N SER A 55 -2.42 15.06 12.16
CA SER A 55 -3.22 13.92 11.72
C SER A 55 -2.91 13.43 10.31
N VAL A 56 -3.08 12.12 10.13
CA VAL A 56 -3.10 11.44 8.83
C VAL A 56 -4.39 10.65 8.76
N CYS A 57 -5.26 11.03 7.83
CA CYS A 57 -6.56 10.39 7.63
C CYS A 57 -6.58 9.59 6.34
N ILE A 58 -7.11 8.38 6.39
CA ILE A 58 -7.25 7.49 5.24
C ILE A 58 -8.75 7.39 4.98
N LYS A 59 -9.18 7.79 3.79
CA LYS A 59 -10.53 7.57 3.31
C LYS A 59 -10.55 6.33 2.42
N ASN A 60 -11.45 5.40 2.71
CA ASN A 60 -11.74 4.25 1.87
C ASN A 60 -12.79 4.64 0.81
N LYS A 61 -12.51 4.40 -0.46
CA LYS A 61 -13.41 4.60 -1.59
C LYS A 61 -13.82 3.28 -2.25
N LEU A 62 -13.35 2.15 -1.72
CA LEU A 62 -13.70 0.82 -2.23
C LEU A 62 -15.08 0.41 -1.73
N SER A 63 -15.67 -0.57 -2.42
CA SER A 63 -16.97 -1.16 -2.09
C SER A 63 -16.99 -1.90 -0.75
N ASP A 64 -15.82 -2.33 -0.28
CA ASP A 64 -15.66 -3.19 0.88
C ASP A 64 -14.83 -2.53 1.97
N LYS A 65 -14.95 -3.04 3.20
CA LYS A 65 -14.07 -2.62 4.29
C LYS A 65 -12.62 -2.99 3.97
N VAL A 66 -11.70 -2.18 4.46
CA VAL A 66 -10.26 -2.41 4.37
C VAL A 66 -9.60 -2.30 5.72
N ILE A 67 -8.52 -3.05 5.89
CA ILE A 67 -7.63 -2.92 7.05
C ILE A 67 -6.35 -2.26 6.55
N PHE A 68 -6.05 -1.08 7.07
CA PHE A 68 -4.87 -0.30 6.73
C PHE A 68 -3.88 -0.33 7.90
N THR A 69 -2.72 -0.93 7.69
CA THR A 69 -1.65 -1.01 8.69
C THR A 69 -0.52 -0.08 8.31
N LEU A 70 -0.10 0.79 9.22
CA LEU A 70 1.14 1.56 9.13
C LEU A 70 2.19 0.93 10.03
N SER A 71 3.42 0.86 9.54
CA SER A 71 4.56 0.31 10.26
C SER A 71 5.81 1.16 10.06
N SER A 72 6.58 1.34 11.11
CA SER A 72 7.89 1.99 11.07
C SER A 72 8.76 1.48 12.21
N LYS A 73 10.04 1.86 12.21
CA LYS A 73 10.95 1.66 13.33
C LYS A 73 11.35 3.03 13.85
N ASP A 74 11.25 3.24 15.16
CA ASP A 74 11.75 4.47 15.77
C ASP A 74 13.28 4.52 15.83
N GLU A 75 13.83 5.64 16.32
CA GLU A 75 15.27 5.87 16.46
C GLU A 75 15.95 4.83 17.38
N ASP A 76 15.20 4.23 18.30
CA ASP A 76 15.64 3.18 19.22
C ASP A 76 15.46 1.76 18.62
N GLY A 77 15.01 1.65 17.37
CA GLY A 77 14.80 0.39 16.65
C GLY A 77 13.53 -0.37 17.06
N LYS A 78 12.67 0.21 17.89
CA LYS A 78 11.41 -0.38 18.33
C LYS A 78 10.35 -0.22 17.23
N ALA A 79 9.59 -1.29 17.03
CA ALA A 79 8.57 -1.34 15.99
C ALA A 79 7.34 -0.51 16.40
N ILE A 80 7.03 0.49 15.58
CA ILE A 80 5.76 1.22 15.62
C ILE A 80 4.82 0.53 14.64
N ARG A 81 3.66 0.06 15.11
CA ARG A 81 2.59 -0.49 14.26
C ARG A 81 1.26 0.15 14.65
N LYS A 82 0.54 0.71 13.67
CA LYS A 82 -0.79 1.29 13.83
C LYS A 82 -1.73 0.63 12.82
N GLU A 83 -2.88 0.13 13.26
CA GLU A 83 -3.85 -0.56 12.41
C GLU A 83 -5.19 0.19 12.43
N LEU A 84 -5.78 0.37 11.26
CA LEU A 84 -7.06 1.04 11.06
C LEU A 84 -8.02 0.10 10.33
N VAL A 85 -9.24 0.00 10.84
CA VAL A 85 -10.34 -0.70 10.16
C VAL A 85 -11.26 0.34 9.56
N ILE A 86 -11.25 0.48 8.23
CA ILE A 86 -11.97 1.54 7.54
C ILE A 86 -13.15 0.91 6.80
N GLN A 87 -14.36 1.25 7.22
CA GLN A 87 -15.58 0.79 6.56
C GLN A 87 -15.69 1.32 5.13
N LYS A 88 -16.59 0.73 4.33
CA LYS A 88 -16.93 1.24 3.00
C LYS A 88 -17.25 2.74 3.06
N ASP A 89 -16.67 3.53 2.16
CA ASP A 89 -16.82 5.00 2.08
C ASP A 89 -16.42 5.77 3.37
N GLY A 90 -15.84 5.06 4.34
CA GLY A 90 -15.45 5.58 5.65
C GLY A 90 -14.14 6.34 5.61
N LYS A 91 -13.87 7.08 6.68
CA LYS A 91 -12.62 7.82 6.88
C LYS A 91 -12.17 7.62 8.32
N GLU A 92 -10.95 7.11 8.47
CA GLU A 92 -10.31 6.96 9.78
C GLU A 92 -9.06 7.82 9.85
N CYS A 93 -8.75 8.35 11.04
CA CYS A 93 -7.63 9.25 11.26
C CYS A 93 -6.71 8.73 12.37
N ILE A 94 -5.41 8.83 12.12
CA ILE A 94 -4.37 8.66 13.12
C ILE A 94 -3.88 10.05 13.51
N PHE A 95 -3.91 10.33 14.80
CA PHE A 95 -3.39 11.57 15.38
C PHE A 95 -1.99 11.34 15.96
N ASP A 96 -1.25 12.45 16.15
CA ASP A 96 0.05 12.50 16.81
C ASP A 96 1.04 11.44 16.29
N ILE A 97 1.21 11.41 14.97
CA ILE A 97 2.17 10.53 14.31
C ILE A 97 3.51 11.24 14.16
N GLN A 98 4.60 10.59 14.57
CA GLN A 98 5.94 11.15 14.39
C GLN A 98 6.27 11.26 12.91
N LYS A 99 6.94 12.35 12.52
CA LYS A 99 7.46 12.51 11.16
C LYS A 99 8.51 11.43 10.90
N GLY A 100 8.35 10.71 9.81
CA GLY A 100 9.24 9.62 9.42
C GLY A 100 8.74 8.90 8.19
N VAL A 101 9.50 7.91 7.75
CA VAL A 101 9.09 7.00 6.68
C VAL A 101 8.32 5.84 7.30
N TYR A 102 7.13 5.57 6.76
CA TYR A 102 6.29 4.45 7.18
C TYR A 102 6.04 3.55 5.97
N SER A 103 6.09 2.24 6.21
CA SER A 103 5.55 1.24 5.29
C SER A 103 4.08 1.05 5.62
N TYR A 104 3.26 0.86 4.59
CA TYR A 104 1.85 0.56 4.77
C TYR A 104 1.51 -0.82 4.21
N GLU A 105 0.42 -1.39 4.71
CA GLU A 105 -0.15 -2.63 4.21
C GLU A 105 -1.67 -2.48 4.18
N ILE A 106 -2.29 -2.88 3.07
CA ILE A 106 -3.74 -2.84 2.87
C ILE A 106 -4.23 -4.28 2.74
N MET A 107 -5.08 -4.71 3.67
CA MET A 107 -5.75 -5.99 3.58
C MET A 107 -7.22 -5.78 3.19
N LEU A 108 -7.58 -6.36 2.05
CA LEU A 108 -8.96 -6.37 1.55
C LEU A 108 -9.80 -7.44 2.25
N SER A 109 -11.12 -7.37 2.06
CA SER A 109 -12.07 -8.33 2.65
C SER A 109 -11.88 -9.77 2.14
N ASN A 110 -11.32 -9.95 0.95
CA ASN A 110 -10.93 -11.26 0.39
C ASN A 110 -9.58 -11.78 0.95
N LYS A 111 -8.99 -11.07 1.93
CA LYS A 111 -7.67 -11.35 2.53
C LYS A 111 -6.48 -11.14 1.60
N GLU A 112 -6.67 -10.53 0.43
CA GLU A 112 -5.55 -10.06 -0.37
C GLU A 112 -4.84 -8.91 0.33
N ILE A 113 -3.51 -8.95 0.30
CA ILE A 113 -2.64 -8.02 1.00
C ILE A 113 -1.81 -7.27 -0.04
N PHE A 114 -1.88 -5.95 0.00
CA PHE A 114 -1.08 -5.03 -0.82
C PHE A 114 -0.09 -4.27 0.06
N LYS A 115 1.15 -4.10 -0.42
CA LYS A 115 2.28 -3.47 0.28
C LYS A 115 2.96 -2.46 -0.63
#